data_AF-A0A344U2C7-F1
#
_entry.id   AF-A0A344U2C7-F1
#
_cell.length_a   1.000
_cell.length_b   1.000
_cell.length_c   1.000
_cell.angle_alpha   90.00
_cell.angle_beta   90.00
_cell.angle_gamma   90.00
#
_symmetry.space_group_name_H-M   'P 1'
#
loop_
_entity.id
_entity.type
_entity.pdbx_description
1 polymer ?
#
loop_
_entity_poly.entity_id
_entity_poly.type
_entity_poly.pdbx_seq_one_letter_code
_entity_poly.pdbx_strand_id
1 'polypeptide(L)'
;MTGSGIFGRPGGLRARGCATAAAALLALAGCAADGTPGARGGPDGSPRPSANSGGATAGAPAPSAVPAFDPARQPADAAAARALLDRVLVDQEAFGPDVRRSSPFESRPGLWPVLDADCVWQTAGLPPGVLATRTRYFHVPAGDGRGRVRISATVTVHRDPSGSGWETAQAMEEVLRCPQQVLGAGERLQNLWGASLYLGEQLNGWTEDAFSESGEYVGDKDGGPHPYMWSQGQFGPVTMAVAGRGAAGVTAQDVRALVVQGTSRMMLRAHGALAKEG
;
A
#
# COMPACT_ATOMS: atom_id res chain seq x y z
N MET A 1 -48.47 21.03 11.73
CA MET A 1 -48.12 22.46 11.88
C MET A 1 -47.34 22.86 10.65
N THR A 2 -47.91 23.78 9.90
CA THR A 2 -47.54 24.29 8.58
C THR A 2 -46.37 25.28 8.65
N GLY A 3 -45.56 25.34 7.59
CA GLY A 3 -44.54 26.39 7.43
C GLY A 3 -43.78 26.29 6.11
N SER A 4 -44.42 26.72 5.02
CA SER A 4 -43.78 27.00 3.72
C SER A 4 -42.91 28.26 3.78
N GLY A 5 -41.82 28.28 2.99
CA GLY A 5 -41.02 29.48 2.73
C GLY A 5 -40.30 29.40 1.39
N ILE A 6 -40.94 29.93 0.35
CA ILE A 6 -40.40 30.25 -0.98
C ILE A 6 -39.86 31.69 -0.94
N PHE A 7 -38.76 31.99 -1.66
CA PHE A 7 -38.33 33.26 -2.31
C PHE A 7 -36.78 33.22 -2.39
N GLY A 8 -36.06 33.52 -3.47
CA GLY A 8 -36.34 34.07 -4.79
C GLY A 8 -35.01 34.67 -5.30
N ARG A 9 -34.54 34.27 -6.50
CA ARG A 9 -33.46 34.99 -7.24
C ARG A 9 -34.06 36.25 -7.88
N PRO A 10 -33.27 37.33 -8.00
CA PRO A 10 -32.68 37.73 -9.30
C PRO A 10 -31.24 38.29 -9.11
N GLY A 11 -30.36 38.54 -10.08
CA GLY A 11 -30.37 38.61 -11.54
C GLY A 11 -29.21 39.53 -11.99
N GLY A 12 -28.44 39.13 -13.02
CA GLY A 12 -27.54 39.95 -13.89
C GLY A 12 -26.34 40.69 -13.25
N LEU A 13 -25.26 41.08 -13.94
CA LEU A 13 -24.88 41.03 -15.37
C LEU A 13 -23.41 41.55 -15.51
N ARG A 14 -22.73 41.18 -16.62
CA ARG A 14 -21.51 41.76 -17.25
C ARG A 14 -20.14 41.39 -16.64
N ALA A 15 -19.03 41.28 -17.37
CA ALA A 15 -18.67 41.12 -18.79
C ALA A 15 -17.13 40.99 -18.87
N ARG A 16 -16.63 40.36 -19.95
CA ARG A 16 -15.39 40.63 -20.73
C ARG A 16 -14.60 39.35 -21.01
N GLY A 17 -14.54 39.01 -22.30
CA GLY A 17 -13.58 38.06 -22.86
C GLY A 17 -12.25 38.73 -23.21
N CYS A 18 -11.24 37.89 -23.44
CA CYS A 18 -10.33 37.95 -24.59
C CYS A 18 -9.49 36.67 -24.63
N ALA A 19 -9.17 36.28 -25.86
CA ALA A 19 -8.57 35.03 -26.29
C ALA A 19 -7.09 34.85 -25.88
N THR A 20 -6.60 33.61 -25.90
CA THR A 20 -5.50 33.18 -26.79
C THR A 20 -5.39 31.66 -26.80
N ALA A 21 -5.47 31.08 -28.01
CA ALA A 21 -5.06 29.73 -28.33
C ALA A 21 -3.57 29.71 -28.67
N ALA A 22 -2.84 28.68 -28.25
CA ALA A 22 -1.57 28.29 -28.87
C ALA A 22 -1.35 26.78 -28.65
N ALA A 23 -1.63 26.02 -29.70
CA ALA A 23 -1.13 24.68 -29.91
C ALA A 23 0.28 24.78 -30.51
N ALA A 24 1.21 23.95 -30.05
CA ALA A 24 2.48 23.71 -30.75
C ALA A 24 2.80 22.22 -30.67
N LEU A 25 2.43 21.50 -31.73
CA LEU A 25 3.11 20.29 -32.17
C LEU A 25 4.47 20.69 -32.73
N LEU A 26 5.53 19.96 -32.38
CA LEU A 26 6.74 19.88 -33.19
C LEU A 26 7.32 18.47 -33.14
N ALA A 27 7.70 18.03 -34.33
CA ALA A 27 7.89 16.64 -34.72
C ALA A 27 9.34 16.15 -34.57
N LEU A 28 9.42 14.81 -34.61
CA LEU A 28 10.54 13.94 -34.91
C LEU A 28 11.70 14.57 -35.71
N ALA A 29 12.93 14.34 -35.22
CA ALA A 29 14.10 14.16 -36.08
C ALA A 29 15.10 13.24 -35.37
N GLY A 30 15.22 12.00 -35.86
CA GLY A 30 16.39 11.18 -35.64
C GLY A 30 17.50 11.60 -36.59
N CYS A 31 18.75 11.37 -36.20
CA CYS A 31 19.85 11.21 -37.14
C CYS A 31 20.95 10.36 -36.49
N ALA A 32 21.01 9.10 -36.92
CA ALA A 32 22.27 8.37 -36.96
C ALA A 32 23.16 9.01 -38.04
N ALA A 33 24.46 9.11 -37.78
CA ALA A 33 25.45 9.46 -38.79
C ALA A 33 26.79 8.79 -38.45
N ASP A 34 27.02 7.65 -39.09
CA ASP A 34 28.36 7.17 -39.44
C ASP A 34 28.89 7.98 -40.64
N GLY A 35 30.19 8.32 -40.65
CA GLY A 35 30.85 8.80 -41.87
C GLY A 35 32.07 9.71 -41.68
N THR A 36 33.26 9.10 -41.77
CA THR A 36 34.61 9.68 -41.76
C THR A 36 34.94 10.54 -43.00
N PRO A 37 36.00 11.39 -42.95
CA PRO A 37 37.19 11.13 -43.79
C PRO A 37 38.52 11.46 -43.07
N GLY A 38 39.50 10.53 -43.01
CA GLY A 38 40.71 10.46 -43.87
C GLY A 38 41.89 11.31 -43.32
N ALA A 39 43.18 10.93 -43.26
CA ALA A 39 43.95 9.78 -43.69
C ALA A 39 45.39 9.85 -43.10
N ARG A 40 46.12 8.71 -43.18
CA ARG A 40 47.60 8.49 -43.29
C ARG A 40 48.34 7.88 -42.08
N GLY A 41 48.84 6.65 -42.28
CA GLY A 41 50.21 6.26 -41.91
C GLY A 41 50.42 4.88 -41.29
N GLY A 42 50.94 3.92 -42.06
CA GLY A 42 51.86 2.85 -41.57
C GLY A 42 51.28 1.47 -41.25
N PRO A 43 51.87 0.34 -41.73
CA PRO A 43 51.34 -1.01 -41.59
C PRO A 43 51.93 -1.74 -40.36
N ASP A 44 51.14 -2.59 -39.70
CA ASP A 44 51.60 -3.88 -39.17
C ASP A 44 50.43 -4.72 -38.67
N GLY A 45 50.52 -6.03 -38.88
CA GLY A 45 49.39 -6.95 -38.91
C GLY A 45 48.70 -7.24 -37.56
N SER A 46 47.43 -7.61 -37.65
CA SER A 46 46.73 -8.47 -36.67
C SER A 46 45.42 -9.00 -37.26
N PRO A 47 44.97 -10.20 -36.84
CA PRO A 47 43.97 -10.99 -37.56
C PRO A 47 42.54 -10.49 -37.35
N ARG A 48 41.68 -10.77 -38.35
CA ARG A 48 40.22 -10.62 -38.31
C ARG A 48 39.63 -11.31 -37.07
N PRO A 49 38.81 -10.63 -36.25
CA PRO A 49 37.87 -11.30 -35.38
C PRO A 49 36.61 -11.66 -36.19
N SER A 50 36.26 -12.94 -36.13
CA SER A 50 35.00 -13.49 -36.61
C SER A 50 33.81 -12.74 -36.01
N ALA A 51 32.81 -12.49 -36.85
CA ALA A 51 31.49 -12.05 -36.43
C ALA A 51 30.86 -13.16 -35.56
N ASN A 52 30.94 -13.01 -34.24
CA ASN A 52 30.05 -13.70 -33.35
C ASN A 52 28.81 -12.82 -33.19
N SER A 53 27.73 -13.24 -33.83
CA SER A 53 26.36 -12.86 -33.48
C SER A 53 26.12 -13.24 -32.01
N GLY A 54 26.46 -12.33 -31.11
CA GLY A 54 26.04 -12.38 -29.72
C GLY A 54 24.54 -12.18 -29.68
N GLY A 55 23.80 -13.28 -29.74
CA GLY A 55 22.40 -13.28 -29.34
C GLY A 55 22.34 -12.70 -27.93
N ALA A 56 21.62 -11.60 -27.78
CA ALA A 56 21.27 -11.09 -26.47
C ALA A 56 20.51 -12.20 -25.75
N THR A 57 21.21 -12.93 -24.88
CA THR A 57 20.57 -13.73 -23.86
C THR A 57 19.81 -12.74 -23.00
N ALA A 58 18.49 -12.68 -23.21
CA ALA A 58 17.57 -12.11 -22.25
C ALA A 58 17.95 -12.71 -20.90
N GLY A 59 18.48 -11.88 -20.00
CA GLY A 59 18.85 -12.30 -18.66
C GLY A 59 17.63 -12.99 -18.06
N ALA A 60 17.83 -14.21 -17.55
CA ALA A 60 16.79 -14.91 -16.82
C ALA A 60 16.24 -13.94 -15.75
N PRO A 61 14.91 -13.80 -15.60
CA PRO A 61 14.35 -12.95 -14.57
C PRO A 61 14.93 -13.38 -13.24
N ALA A 62 15.42 -12.42 -12.46
CA ALA A 62 15.91 -12.69 -11.12
C ALA A 62 14.81 -13.46 -10.36
N PRO A 63 15.16 -14.54 -9.63
CA PRO A 63 14.16 -15.32 -8.91
C PRO A 63 13.42 -14.41 -7.95
N SER A 64 12.09 -14.36 -8.08
CA SER A 64 11.22 -13.69 -7.12
C SER A 64 11.40 -14.35 -5.75
N ALA A 65 11.56 -13.55 -4.70
CA ALA A 65 11.58 -14.08 -3.33
C ALA A 65 10.18 -14.47 -2.83
N VAL A 66 9.13 -14.19 -3.62
CA VAL A 66 7.75 -14.64 -3.36
C VAL A 66 7.61 -16.08 -3.86
N PRO A 67 7.36 -17.05 -2.96
CA PRO A 67 7.17 -18.44 -3.35
C PRO A 67 5.83 -18.62 -4.09
N ALA A 68 5.68 -19.72 -4.83
CA ALA A 68 4.41 -20.02 -5.49
C ALA A 68 3.33 -20.40 -4.46
N PHE A 69 2.16 -19.76 -4.57
CA PHE A 69 0.96 -20.15 -3.82
C PHE A 69 0.52 -21.59 -4.15
N ASP A 70 0.07 -22.33 -3.13
CA ASP A 70 -0.54 -23.65 -3.26
C ASP A 70 -2.07 -23.56 -3.16
N PRO A 71 -2.81 -23.71 -4.28
CA PRO A 71 -4.28 -23.71 -4.27
C PRO A 71 -4.90 -24.75 -3.34
N ALA A 72 -4.21 -25.86 -3.05
CA ALA A 72 -4.71 -26.88 -2.12
C ALA A 72 -4.73 -26.40 -0.65
N ARG A 73 -3.97 -25.33 -0.34
CA ARG A 73 -3.94 -24.69 1.00
C ARG A 73 -4.91 -23.52 1.13
N GLN A 74 -5.69 -23.22 0.09
CA GLN A 74 -6.71 -22.18 0.12
C GLN A 74 -7.79 -22.48 1.17
N PRO A 75 -8.12 -21.53 2.07
CA PRO A 75 -9.22 -21.71 3.01
C PRO A 75 -10.56 -21.94 2.29
N ALA A 76 -11.21 -23.06 2.57
CA ALA A 76 -12.48 -23.41 1.94
C ALA A 76 -13.69 -22.66 2.54
N ASP A 77 -13.60 -22.26 3.82
CA ASP A 77 -14.69 -21.65 4.56
C ASP A 77 -14.22 -20.67 5.64
N ALA A 78 -15.17 -20.05 6.35
CA ALA A 78 -14.90 -19.09 7.42
C ALA A 78 -14.19 -19.72 8.64
N ALA A 79 -14.36 -21.01 8.91
CA ALA A 79 -13.68 -21.68 10.02
C ALA A 79 -12.20 -21.88 9.68
N ALA A 80 -11.89 -22.40 8.49
CA ALA A 80 -10.54 -22.52 7.98
C ALA A 80 -9.85 -21.15 7.88
N ALA A 81 -10.57 -20.12 7.42
CA ALA A 81 -10.06 -18.76 7.35
C ALA A 81 -9.69 -18.20 8.73
N ARG A 82 -10.53 -18.39 9.75
CA ARG A 82 -10.22 -17.98 11.13
C ARG A 82 -8.98 -18.70 11.68
N ALA A 83 -8.85 -20.00 11.43
CA ALA A 83 -7.65 -20.75 11.81
C ALA A 83 -6.39 -20.25 11.10
N LEU A 84 -6.50 -19.78 9.85
CA LEU A 84 -5.41 -19.15 9.13
C LEU A 84 -5.05 -17.77 9.72
N LEU A 85 -6.04 -16.94 10.07
CA LEU A 85 -5.81 -15.66 10.73
C LEU A 85 -4.93 -15.81 11.96
N ASP A 86 -5.23 -16.80 12.83
CA ASP A 86 -4.46 -17.02 14.07
C ASP A 86 -3.00 -17.46 13.81
N ARG A 87 -2.70 -18.04 12.65
CA ARG A 87 -1.32 -18.41 12.26
C ARG A 87 -0.56 -17.24 11.63
N VAL A 88 -1.23 -16.40 10.86
CA VAL A 88 -0.60 -15.29 10.11
C VAL A 88 -0.44 -14.05 10.99
N LEU A 89 -1.46 -13.70 11.78
CA LEU A 89 -1.41 -12.55 12.68
C LEU A 89 -0.26 -12.67 13.66
N VAL A 90 0.42 -11.55 13.88
CA VAL A 90 1.55 -11.44 14.80
C VAL A 90 1.10 -11.02 16.20
N ASP A 91 2.01 -11.20 17.16
CA ASP A 91 1.93 -10.66 18.53
C ASP A 91 2.97 -9.56 18.72
N GLN A 92 3.00 -8.89 19.89
CA GLN A 92 3.82 -7.69 20.09
C GLN A 92 5.31 -7.92 19.86
N GLU A 93 5.80 -9.13 20.12
CA GLU A 93 7.20 -9.54 19.96
C GLU A 93 7.67 -9.43 18.51
N ALA A 94 6.74 -9.50 17.55
CA ALA A 94 7.06 -9.34 16.14
C ALA A 94 7.49 -7.91 15.80
N PHE A 95 7.10 -6.92 16.59
CA PHE A 95 7.42 -5.49 16.37
C PHE A 95 8.62 -5.01 17.19
N GLY A 96 8.91 -5.65 18.32
CA GLY A 96 10.06 -5.33 19.16
C GLY A 96 9.75 -5.39 20.66
N PRO A 97 10.78 -5.29 21.51
CA PRO A 97 10.67 -5.53 22.95
C PRO A 97 9.84 -4.46 23.68
N ASP A 98 9.68 -3.26 23.13
CA ASP A 98 8.96 -2.15 23.77
C ASP A 98 7.48 -2.10 23.41
N VAL A 99 7.03 -2.93 22.46
CA VAL A 99 5.64 -2.95 22.00
C VAL A 99 4.78 -3.69 23.01
N ARG A 100 3.57 -3.18 23.24
CA ARG A 100 2.57 -3.73 24.17
C ARG A 100 1.25 -3.93 23.45
N ARG A 101 0.46 -4.90 23.90
CA ARG A 101 -0.94 -5.05 23.45
C ARG A 101 -1.75 -3.83 23.90
N SER A 102 -2.59 -3.34 23.01
CA SER A 102 -3.59 -2.33 23.36
C SER A 102 -4.83 -2.99 23.97
N SER A 103 -5.71 -2.18 24.57
CA SER A 103 -7.03 -2.62 25.03
C SER A 103 -8.11 -1.83 24.27
N PRO A 104 -9.02 -2.50 23.54
CA PRO A 104 -9.05 -3.94 23.30
C PRO A 104 -7.84 -4.41 22.45
N PHE A 105 -7.45 -5.67 22.62
CA PHE A 105 -6.34 -6.25 21.86
C PHE A 105 -6.74 -6.62 20.44
N GLU A 106 -7.95 -7.14 20.24
CA GLU A 106 -8.44 -7.57 18.92
C GLU A 106 -9.71 -6.81 18.55
N SER A 107 -9.93 -6.62 17.26
CA SER A 107 -11.20 -6.16 16.73
C SER A 107 -12.29 -7.21 16.93
N ARG A 108 -13.55 -6.75 16.98
CA ARG A 108 -14.69 -7.66 17.01
C ARG A 108 -14.72 -8.48 15.70
N PRO A 109 -14.91 -9.81 15.75
CA PRO A 109 -15.00 -10.63 14.56
C PRO A 109 -16.14 -10.19 13.64
N GLY A 110 -15.93 -10.31 12.33
CA GLY A 110 -16.99 -10.09 11.33
C GLY A 110 -17.27 -8.63 10.98
N LEU A 111 -16.44 -7.69 11.46
CA LEU A 111 -16.54 -6.29 11.10
C LEU A 111 -15.48 -5.90 10.08
N TRP A 112 -15.92 -5.16 9.07
CA TRP A 112 -15.13 -4.67 7.97
C TRP A 112 -14.97 -3.14 8.07
N PRO A 113 -13.75 -2.59 7.96
CA PRO A 113 -13.58 -1.14 7.85
C PRO A 113 -14.07 -0.66 6.47
N VAL A 114 -14.90 0.37 6.44
CA VAL A 114 -15.42 0.97 5.20
C VAL A 114 -15.18 2.47 5.22
N LEU A 115 -14.52 3.01 4.19
CA LEU A 115 -14.40 4.45 4.01
C LEU A 115 -15.58 4.97 3.17
N ASP A 116 -16.51 5.68 3.81
CA ASP A 116 -17.70 6.19 3.12
C ASP A 116 -17.39 7.35 2.15
N ALA A 117 -18.43 7.84 1.47
CA ALA A 117 -18.32 8.92 0.49
C ALA A 117 -17.92 10.27 1.12
N ASP A 118 -18.18 10.45 2.41
CA ASP A 118 -17.81 11.63 3.20
C ASP A 118 -16.39 11.51 3.79
N CYS A 119 -15.65 10.47 3.37
CA CYS A 119 -14.30 10.16 3.83
C CYS A 119 -14.23 9.90 5.35
N VAL A 120 -15.28 9.31 5.91
CA VAL A 120 -15.34 8.89 7.32
C VAL A 120 -15.25 7.37 7.39
N TRP A 121 -14.36 6.88 8.25
CA TRP A 121 -14.26 5.44 8.50
C TRP A 121 -15.43 4.93 9.34
N GLN A 122 -16.12 3.94 8.80
CA GLN A 122 -17.22 3.22 9.42
C GLN A 122 -16.86 1.74 9.62
N THR A 123 -17.76 1.01 10.29
CA THR A 123 -17.71 -0.46 10.35
C THR A 123 -18.97 -1.06 9.76
N ALA A 124 -18.80 -2.01 8.84
CA ALA A 124 -19.89 -2.80 8.25
C ALA A 124 -19.70 -4.30 8.53
N GLY A 125 -20.65 -5.14 8.09
CA GLY A 125 -20.45 -6.58 8.04
C GLY A 125 -19.46 -6.97 6.94
N LEU A 126 -18.96 -8.21 6.98
CA LEU A 126 -18.04 -8.71 5.95
C LEU A 126 -18.68 -8.63 4.55
N PRO A 127 -17.97 -8.07 3.55
CA PRO A 127 -18.46 -8.05 2.18
C PRO A 127 -18.48 -9.46 1.57
N PRO A 128 -19.28 -9.69 0.51
CA PRO A 128 -19.25 -10.93 -0.23
C PRO A 128 -17.82 -11.25 -0.69
N GLY A 129 -17.39 -12.50 -0.52
CA GLY A 129 -16.03 -12.91 -0.91
C GLY A 129 -15.00 -12.80 0.21
N VAL A 130 -15.28 -12.11 1.32
CA VAL A 130 -14.41 -12.14 2.51
C VAL A 130 -14.87 -13.25 3.46
N LEU A 131 -13.96 -14.16 3.79
CA LEU A 131 -14.22 -15.29 4.69
C LEU A 131 -14.02 -14.93 6.15
N ALA A 132 -12.97 -14.14 6.44
CA ALA A 132 -12.69 -13.63 7.77
C ALA A 132 -11.73 -12.44 7.70
N THR A 133 -11.83 -11.54 8.67
CA THR A 133 -10.81 -10.52 8.93
C THR A 133 -10.62 -10.38 10.43
N ARG A 134 -9.43 -9.97 10.86
CA ARG A 134 -9.15 -9.61 12.25
C ARG A 134 -8.02 -8.60 12.32
N THR A 135 -8.17 -7.63 13.20
CA THR A 135 -7.16 -6.63 13.53
C THR A 135 -6.68 -6.82 14.95
N ARG A 136 -5.37 -6.81 15.17
CA ARG A 136 -4.73 -6.71 16.48
C ARG A 136 -4.17 -5.31 16.70
N TYR A 137 -4.37 -4.78 17.90
CA TYR A 137 -3.97 -3.44 18.26
C TYR A 137 -2.81 -3.48 19.27
N PHE A 138 -1.81 -2.65 19.00
CA PHE A 138 -0.63 -2.53 19.82
C PHE A 138 -0.29 -1.05 20.04
N HIS A 139 0.63 -0.80 20.96
CA HIS A 139 1.23 0.51 21.13
C HIS A 139 2.66 0.41 21.66
N VAL A 140 3.46 1.42 21.35
CA VAL A 140 4.68 1.74 22.11
C VAL A 140 4.26 2.72 23.20
N PRO A 141 4.53 2.44 24.49
CA PRO A 141 4.25 3.39 25.57
C PRO A 141 4.94 4.74 25.36
N ALA A 142 4.37 5.81 25.90
CA ALA A 142 5.06 7.10 25.98
C ALA A 142 6.23 7.00 26.98
N GLY A 143 7.34 7.68 26.68
CA GLY A 143 8.58 7.64 27.45
C GLY A 143 9.68 8.44 26.78
N ASP A 144 10.70 8.87 27.54
CA ASP A 144 11.88 9.57 27.02
C ASP A 144 11.56 10.79 26.15
N GLY A 145 10.53 11.56 26.52
CA GLY A 145 10.05 12.73 25.77
C GLY A 145 9.27 12.41 24.49
N ARG A 146 9.00 11.12 24.22
CA ARG A 146 8.22 10.65 23.07
C ARG A 146 6.81 10.28 23.50
N GLY A 147 5.83 10.61 22.66
CA GLY A 147 4.44 10.22 22.83
C GLY A 147 4.19 8.76 22.45
N ARG A 148 2.98 8.29 22.74
CA ARG A 148 2.55 6.90 22.45
C ARG A 148 2.37 6.67 20.96
N VAL A 149 3.08 5.69 20.39
CA VAL A 149 2.84 5.21 19.02
C VAL A 149 1.71 4.18 19.05
N ARG A 150 0.74 4.29 18.14
CA ARG A 150 -0.34 3.29 17.98
C ARG A 150 -0.08 2.46 16.74
N ILE A 151 -0.29 1.15 16.84
CA ILE A 151 -0.06 0.19 15.75
C ILE A 151 -1.30 -0.69 15.62
N SER A 152 -1.70 -0.98 14.39
CA SER A 152 -2.72 -1.99 14.09
C SER A 152 -2.20 -2.95 13.04
N ALA A 153 -2.37 -4.25 13.25
CA ALA A 153 -2.04 -5.30 12.29
C ALA A 153 -3.34 -6.01 11.90
N THR A 154 -3.68 -5.98 10.63
CA THR A 154 -4.90 -6.58 10.07
C THR A 154 -4.51 -7.70 9.12
N VAL A 155 -5.24 -8.80 9.17
CA VAL A 155 -5.20 -9.84 8.13
C VAL A 155 -6.62 -10.07 7.66
N THR A 156 -6.80 -10.09 6.35
CA THR A 156 -8.05 -10.46 5.70
C THR A 156 -7.84 -11.71 4.85
N VAL A 157 -8.77 -12.64 4.94
CA VAL A 157 -8.81 -13.86 4.14
C VAL A 157 -10.03 -13.79 3.22
N HIS A 158 -9.76 -13.83 1.93
CA HIS A 158 -10.74 -13.84 0.86
C HIS A 158 -11.05 -15.28 0.42
N ARG A 159 -12.10 -15.45 -0.38
CA ARG A 159 -12.44 -16.72 -1.00
C ARG A 159 -11.43 -17.17 -2.04
N ASP A 160 -10.74 -16.22 -2.68
CA ASP A 160 -9.80 -16.48 -3.77
C ASP A 160 -8.78 -15.33 -3.91
N PRO A 161 -7.66 -15.54 -4.65
CA PRO A 161 -6.64 -14.51 -4.86
C PRO A 161 -7.09 -13.27 -5.63
N SER A 162 -8.16 -13.34 -6.44
CA SER A 162 -8.68 -12.15 -7.11
C SER A 162 -9.35 -11.22 -6.10
N GLY A 163 -10.03 -11.76 -5.11
CA GLY A 163 -10.66 -10.99 -4.04
C GLY A 163 -9.67 -10.17 -3.21
N SER A 164 -8.52 -10.74 -2.87
CA SER A 164 -7.45 -10.02 -2.15
C SER A 164 -6.79 -8.95 -3.02
N GLY A 165 -6.60 -9.20 -4.32
CA GLY A 165 -6.11 -8.17 -5.24
C GLY A 165 -7.06 -6.99 -5.38
N TRP A 166 -8.38 -7.25 -5.42
CA TRP A 166 -9.38 -6.18 -5.44
C TRP A 166 -9.36 -5.29 -4.19
N GLU A 167 -9.06 -5.85 -3.01
CA GLU A 167 -8.89 -5.04 -1.80
C GLU A 167 -7.70 -4.08 -1.91
N THR A 168 -6.57 -4.52 -2.46
CA THR A 168 -5.40 -3.66 -2.69
C THR A 168 -5.69 -2.55 -3.70
N ALA A 169 -6.42 -2.86 -4.77
CA ALA A 169 -6.88 -1.86 -5.73
C ALA A 169 -7.84 -0.84 -5.09
N GLN A 170 -8.81 -1.31 -4.30
CA GLN A 170 -9.75 -0.45 -3.59
C GLN A 170 -9.04 0.48 -2.60
N ALA A 171 -8.01 0.00 -1.89
CA ALA A 171 -7.21 0.84 -1.00
C ALA A 171 -6.58 2.02 -1.76
N MET A 172 -6.05 1.79 -2.97
CA MET A 172 -5.50 2.87 -3.80
C MET A 172 -6.58 3.86 -4.24
N GLU A 173 -7.76 3.38 -4.65
CA GLU A 173 -8.89 4.24 -5.00
C GLU A 173 -9.36 5.11 -3.82
N GLU A 174 -9.39 4.54 -2.61
CA GLU A 174 -9.78 5.22 -1.39
C GLU A 174 -8.83 6.39 -1.06
N VAL A 175 -7.53 6.21 -1.19
CA VAL A 175 -6.55 7.30 -0.96
C VAL A 175 -6.66 8.41 -2.00
N LEU A 176 -6.85 8.06 -3.27
CA LEU A 176 -7.02 9.05 -4.34
C LEU A 176 -8.31 9.87 -4.17
N ARG A 177 -9.37 9.22 -3.70
CA ARG A 177 -10.67 9.86 -3.45
C ARG A 177 -10.66 10.69 -2.17
N CYS A 178 -9.99 10.20 -1.13
CA CYS A 178 -10.00 10.75 0.22
C CYS A 178 -8.58 10.95 0.75
N PRO A 179 -7.85 11.99 0.29
CA PRO A 179 -6.52 12.33 0.82
C PRO A 179 -6.58 12.89 2.26
N GLN A 180 -7.80 13.17 2.75
CA GLN A 180 -8.12 13.46 4.14
C GLN A 180 -9.22 12.51 4.58
N GLN A 181 -9.04 11.86 5.72
CA GLN A 181 -9.96 10.85 6.23
C GLN A 181 -10.23 11.08 7.71
N VAL A 182 -11.49 11.00 8.12
CA VAL A 182 -11.86 11.09 9.53
C VAL A 182 -11.85 9.69 10.11
N LEU A 183 -11.03 9.52 11.14
CA LEU A 183 -11.04 8.33 11.99
C LEU A 183 -12.08 8.54 13.10
N GLY A 184 -12.63 7.46 13.65
CA GLY A 184 -13.55 7.56 14.79
C GLY A 184 -12.94 8.32 15.98
N ALA A 185 -13.80 8.91 16.83
CA ALA A 185 -13.40 9.63 18.05
C ALA A 185 -12.53 10.89 17.85
N GLY A 186 -12.78 11.64 16.76
CA GLY A 186 -12.15 12.95 16.52
C GLY A 186 -10.73 12.88 15.96
N GLU A 187 -10.22 11.67 15.72
CA GLU A 187 -8.95 11.43 15.06
C GLU A 187 -9.08 11.68 13.53
N ARG A 188 -8.00 12.08 12.87
CA ARG A 188 -7.99 12.25 11.41
C ARG A 188 -6.64 11.88 10.79
N LEU A 189 -6.71 11.48 9.53
CA LEU A 189 -5.58 11.36 8.63
C LEU A 189 -5.67 12.47 7.59
N GLN A 190 -4.53 13.04 7.22
CA GLN A 190 -4.47 14.14 6.26
C GLN A 190 -3.19 14.06 5.44
N ASN A 191 -3.20 14.78 4.31
CA ASN A 191 -2.07 14.81 3.38
C ASN A 191 -1.64 13.40 2.99
N LEU A 192 -2.61 12.52 2.72
CA LEU A 192 -2.34 11.13 2.38
C LEU A 192 -1.89 11.02 0.92
N TRP A 193 -0.90 10.18 0.70
CA TRP A 193 -0.50 9.71 -0.62
C TRP A 193 -0.25 8.21 -0.57
N GLY A 194 -0.62 7.54 -1.65
CA GLY A 194 -0.53 6.10 -1.78
C GLY A 194 0.30 5.68 -2.98
N ALA A 195 0.80 4.46 -2.95
CA ALA A 195 1.41 3.79 -4.08
C ALA A 195 1.09 2.30 -4.02
N SER A 196 0.72 1.73 -5.18
CA SER A 196 0.63 0.29 -5.39
C SER A 196 1.75 -0.17 -6.32
N LEU A 197 2.31 -1.35 -6.06
CA LEU A 197 3.38 -1.95 -6.85
C LEU A 197 3.12 -3.44 -7.01
N TYR A 198 2.89 -3.89 -8.24
CA TYR A 198 2.77 -5.31 -8.54
C TYR A 198 4.14 -6.01 -8.43
N LEU A 199 4.13 -7.33 -8.28
CA LEU A 199 5.37 -8.12 -8.24
C LEU A 199 6.27 -7.84 -9.45
N GLY A 200 7.52 -7.47 -9.19
CA GLY A 200 8.53 -7.11 -10.20
C GLY A 200 8.59 -5.62 -10.53
N GLU A 201 7.59 -4.82 -10.13
CA GLU A 201 7.60 -3.37 -10.33
C GLU A 201 8.39 -2.64 -9.25
N GLN A 202 9.22 -1.66 -9.64
CA GLN A 202 10.01 -0.81 -8.72
C GLN A 202 10.70 -1.60 -7.59
N LEU A 203 11.24 -2.79 -7.90
CA LEU A 203 11.90 -3.70 -6.96
C LEU A 203 10.98 -4.34 -5.91
N ASN A 204 9.65 -4.30 -6.07
CA ASN A 204 8.77 -5.16 -5.29
C ASN A 204 9.10 -6.63 -5.60
N GLY A 205 9.70 -7.30 -4.63
CA GLY A 205 9.99 -8.73 -4.67
C GLY A 205 9.53 -9.48 -3.42
N TRP A 206 8.70 -8.86 -2.58
CA TRP A 206 8.32 -9.40 -1.27
C TRP A 206 6.86 -9.81 -1.17
N THR A 207 6.02 -9.42 -2.13
CA THR A 207 4.58 -9.70 -2.16
C THR A 207 4.05 -9.69 -3.61
N GLU A 208 2.92 -10.36 -3.86
CA GLU A 208 2.28 -10.41 -5.18
C GLU A 208 1.76 -9.04 -5.62
N ASP A 209 1.18 -8.29 -4.69
CA ASP A 209 0.72 -6.92 -4.87
C ASP A 209 0.94 -6.15 -3.56
N ALA A 210 1.65 -5.03 -3.66
CA ALA A 210 2.00 -4.19 -2.53
C ALA A 210 1.20 -2.90 -2.59
N PHE A 211 0.69 -2.46 -1.44
CA PHE A 211 0.19 -1.11 -1.27
C PHE A 211 0.86 -0.44 -0.07
N SER A 212 1.17 0.84 -0.22
CA SER A 212 1.61 1.66 0.91
C SER A 212 0.97 3.04 0.85
N GLU A 213 0.59 3.54 2.01
CA GLU A 213 0.08 4.88 2.22
C GLU A 213 0.94 5.58 3.27
N SER A 214 1.17 6.88 3.10
CA SER A 214 1.84 7.71 4.10
C SER A 214 1.20 9.09 4.14
N GLY A 215 1.33 9.75 5.29
CA GLY A 215 0.83 11.10 5.50
C GLY A 215 0.93 11.49 6.95
N GLU A 216 -0.09 12.22 7.41
CA GLU A 216 -0.12 12.78 8.76
C GLU A 216 -1.33 12.30 9.55
N TYR A 217 -1.12 12.05 10.83
CA TYR A 217 -2.13 11.73 11.82
C TYR A 217 -2.31 12.90 12.79
N VAL A 218 -3.55 13.29 13.04
CA VAL A 218 -3.92 14.25 14.08
C VAL A 218 -4.88 13.56 15.03
N GLY A 219 -4.42 13.36 16.27
CA GLY A 219 -5.23 12.78 17.33
C GLY A 219 -5.97 13.85 18.12
N ASP A 220 -7.16 13.51 18.63
CA ASP A 220 -7.97 14.40 19.46
C ASP A 220 -7.24 14.79 20.77
N LYS A 221 -6.56 13.82 21.41
CA LYS A 221 -5.86 14.02 22.69
C LYS A 221 -4.38 14.35 22.56
N ASP A 222 -3.72 13.75 21.57
CA ASP A 222 -2.27 13.84 21.41
C ASP A 222 -1.84 14.91 20.38
N GLY A 223 -2.82 15.61 19.79
CA GLY A 223 -2.61 16.62 18.77
C GLY A 223 -1.98 16.06 17.50
N GLY A 224 -1.21 16.91 16.82
CA GLY A 224 -0.55 16.60 15.57
C GLY A 224 -0.21 17.88 14.80
N PRO A 225 0.27 17.76 13.54
CA PRO A 225 0.40 16.52 12.78
C PRO A 225 1.58 15.65 13.24
N HIS A 226 1.35 14.34 13.30
CA HIS A 226 2.37 13.31 13.57
C HIS A 226 2.50 12.36 12.38
N PRO A 227 3.63 11.66 12.19
CA PRO A 227 3.79 10.75 11.06
C PRO A 227 2.79 9.59 11.06
N TYR A 228 2.26 9.27 9.88
CA TYR A 228 1.41 8.11 9.64
C TYR A 228 1.98 7.28 8.48
N MET A 229 1.86 5.95 8.61
CA MET A 229 2.15 5.02 7.52
C MET A 229 1.27 3.79 7.62
N TRP A 230 0.80 3.30 6.47
CA TRP A 230 0.16 2.01 6.31
C TRP A 230 0.85 1.24 5.19
N SER A 231 1.06 -0.05 5.39
CA SER A 231 1.62 -0.95 4.39
C SER A 231 0.77 -2.21 4.34
N GLN A 232 0.44 -2.65 3.13
CA GLN A 232 -0.30 -3.86 2.83
C GLN A 232 0.46 -4.70 1.82
N GLY A 233 0.41 -6.02 1.99
CA GLY A 233 0.85 -6.97 0.98
C GLY A 233 -0.18 -8.07 0.77
N GLN A 234 -0.17 -8.64 -0.42
CA GLN A 234 -0.95 -9.80 -0.84
C GLN A 234 -0.11 -11.09 -0.94
N PHE A 235 -0.68 -12.21 -0.49
CA PHE A 235 -0.22 -13.54 -0.87
C PHE A 235 -1.39 -14.51 -1.04
N GLY A 236 -1.64 -14.95 -2.27
CA GLY A 236 -2.80 -15.76 -2.62
C GLY A 236 -4.10 -15.05 -2.17
N PRO A 237 -5.00 -15.71 -1.44
CA PRO A 237 -6.28 -15.14 -1.00
C PRO A 237 -6.16 -14.27 0.26
N VAL A 238 -4.96 -13.86 0.68
CA VAL A 238 -4.73 -13.16 1.95
C VAL A 238 -4.12 -11.78 1.73
N THR A 239 -4.69 -10.76 2.36
CA THR A 239 -4.03 -9.46 2.56
C THR A 239 -3.54 -9.35 4.00
N MET A 240 -2.36 -8.76 4.17
CA MET A 240 -1.77 -8.48 5.48
C MET A 240 -1.35 -7.03 5.51
N ALA A 241 -1.80 -6.30 6.52
CA ALA A 241 -1.63 -4.87 6.57
C ALA A 241 -1.20 -4.40 7.97
N VAL A 242 -0.25 -3.48 8.04
CA VAL A 242 0.14 -2.81 9.30
C VAL A 242 0.07 -1.31 9.13
N ALA A 243 -0.65 -0.64 10.02
CA ALA A 243 -0.68 0.81 10.11
C ALA A 243 -0.03 1.27 11.42
N GLY A 244 0.75 2.34 11.34
CA GLY A 244 1.38 3.01 12.46
C GLY A 244 0.99 4.48 12.49
N ARG A 245 0.60 4.96 13.68
CA ARG A 245 0.30 6.37 13.97
C ARG A 245 1.30 6.86 15.02
N GLY A 246 2.14 7.81 14.61
CA GLY A 246 3.13 8.44 15.46
C GLY A 246 2.52 9.39 16.50
N ALA A 247 3.41 10.01 17.27
CA ALA A 247 3.10 11.01 18.28
C ALA A 247 4.28 11.99 18.40
N ALA A 248 4.18 12.96 19.31
CA ALA A 248 5.24 13.94 19.56
C ALA A 248 6.58 13.23 19.81
N GLY A 249 7.67 13.72 19.20
CA GLY A 249 9.00 13.11 19.35
C GLY A 249 9.19 11.77 18.62
N VAL A 250 8.25 11.35 17.77
CA VAL A 250 8.36 10.14 16.94
C VAL A 250 8.55 10.56 15.48
N THR A 251 9.57 10.02 14.83
CA THR A 251 9.87 10.32 13.42
C THR A 251 9.11 9.40 12.46
N ALA A 252 9.00 9.80 11.20
CA ALA A 252 8.43 8.93 10.16
C ALA A 252 9.22 7.62 9.99
N GLN A 253 10.53 7.66 10.23
CA GLN A 253 11.38 6.47 10.14
C GLN A 253 11.09 5.46 11.26
N ASP A 254 10.81 5.95 12.48
CA ASP A 254 10.40 5.10 13.60
C ASP A 254 9.10 4.34 13.29
N VAL A 255 8.11 5.06 12.76
CA VAL A 255 6.82 4.47 12.37
C VAL A 255 7.01 3.47 11.22
N ARG A 256 7.79 3.84 10.20
CA ARG A 256 8.10 2.97 9.06
C ARG A 256 8.77 1.67 9.49
N ALA A 257 9.74 1.73 10.41
CA ALA A 257 10.43 0.54 10.89
C ALA A 257 9.46 -0.46 11.52
N LEU A 258 8.55 0.01 12.39
CA LEU A 258 7.52 -0.84 13.01
C LEU A 258 6.57 -1.45 11.96
N VAL A 259 6.11 -0.64 11.00
CA VAL A 259 5.19 -1.07 9.94
C VAL A 259 5.82 -2.13 9.03
N VAL A 260 7.04 -1.87 8.54
CA VAL A 260 7.78 -2.79 7.67
C VAL A 260 8.09 -4.10 8.39
N GLN A 261 8.51 -4.02 9.66
CA GLN A 261 8.82 -5.20 10.45
C GLN A 261 7.58 -6.08 10.65
N GLY A 262 6.45 -5.50 11.05
CA GLY A 262 5.20 -6.24 11.23
C GLY A 262 4.70 -6.88 9.94
N THR A 263 4.69 -6.13 8.85
CA THR A 263 4.20 -6.60 7.54
C THR A 263 5.09 -7.74 7.02
N SER A 264 6.42 -7.59 7.12
CA SER A 264 7.37 -8.66 6.75
C SER A 264 7.16 -9.93 7.56
N ARG A 265 6.93 -9.82 8.88
CA ARG A 265 6.70 -10.98 9.75
C ARG A 265 5.39 -11.70 9.43
N MET A 266 4.32 -10.98 9.13
CA MET A 266 3.06 -11.58 8.68
C MET A 266 3.22 -12.25 7.31
N MET A 267 3.92 -11.62 6.37
CA MET A 267 4.17 -12.20 5.04
C MET A 267 4.93 -13.52 5.13
N LEU A 268 5.98 -13.60 5.95
CA LEU A 268 6.70 -14.86 6.18
C LEU A 268 5.81 -15.97 6.75
N ARG A 269 4.89 -15.62 7.66
CA ARG A 269 3.91 -16.58 8.21
C ARG A 269 2.90 -17.03 7.16
N ALA A 270 2.45 -16.12 6.29
CA ALA A 270 1.56 -16.44 5.18
C ALA A 270 2.24 -17.36 4.16
N HIS A 271 3.49 -17.07 3.78
CA HIS A 271 4.30 -17.97 2.94
C HIS A 271 4.38 -19.37 3.57
N GLY A 272 4.76 -19.48 4.84
CA GLY A 272 4.84 -20.79 5.51
C GLY A 272 3.50 -21.54 5.56
N ALA A 273 2.37 -20.83 5.61
CA ALA A 273 1.04 -21.42 5.69
C ALA A 273 0.42 -21.79 4.34
N LEU A 274 0.80 -21.12 3.25
CA LEU A 274 0.07 -21.16 1.97
C LEU A 274 0.95 -21.44 0.75
N ALA A 275 2.27 -21.33 0.85
CA ALA A 275 3.15 -21.64 -0.26
C ALA A 275 3.22 -23.15 -0.52
N LYS A 276 3.57 -23.51 -1.76
CA LYS A 276 3.99 -24.87 -2.11
C LYS A 276 5.22 -25.25 -1.30
N GLU A 277 5.28 -26.49 -0.85
CA GLU A 277 6.51 -27.04 -0.29
C GLU A 277 7.55 -27.12 -1.41
N GLY A 278 8.74 -26.60 -1.12
CA GLY A 278 9.90 -26.62 -2.03
C GLY A 278 10.68 -27.92 -1.90
#